data_AF-A0A7X2C6K5-F1
#
_entry.id   AF-A0A7X2C6K5-F1
#
_cell.length_a   1.000
_cell.length_b   1.000
_cell.length_c   1.000
_cell.angle_alpha   90.00
_cell.angle_beta   90.00
_cell.angle_gamma   90.00
#
_symmetry.space_group_name_H-M   'P 1'
#
loop_
_entity.id
_entity.type
_entity.pdbx_description
1 polymer ?
#
loop_
_entity_poly.entity_id
_entity_poly.type
_entity_poly.pdbx_seq_one_letter_code
_entity_poly.pdbx_strand_id
1 'polypeptide(L)'
;MNRCLLRPLSLALICSLPFSASASITSATIIASSLSPQCLEYKVVGICYWLLCTAFGCKVKTSTKVRHYVPDAVVSAYSNTGANPWVEISPLGTPTPLSQAGNDATTNHIVRISEHRDRPFRLIVTAHFANA
;
A
#
# COMPACT_ATOMS: atom_id res chain seq x y z
N MET A 1 47.95 18.38 -15.81
CA MET A 1 48.31 17.16 -15.05
C MET A 1 47.85 17.32 -13.60
N ASN A 2 46.84 16.51 -13.28
CA ASN A 2 46.48 15.89 -12.00
C ASN A 2 46.29 16.78 -10.75
N ARG A 3 45.02 17.02 -10.40
CA ARG A 3 44.58 17.19 -9.01
C ARG A 3 43.40 16.27 -8.72
N CYS A 4 43.53 15.56 -7.59
CA CYS A 4 42.50 14.82 -6.85
C CYS A 4 41.94 13.54 -7.48
N LEU A 5 42.81 12.54 -7.61
CA LEU A 5 42.45 11.13 -7.36
C LEU A 5 42.07 10.98 -5.88
N LEU A 6 40.79 11.10 -5.52
CA LEU A 6 40.25 10.54 -4.28
C LEU A 6 38.73 10.35 -4.37
N ARG A 7 38.36 9.10 -4.68
CA ARG A 7 37.30 8.33 -4.00
C ARG A 7 35.83 8.61 -4.39
N PRO A 8 35.23 7.72 -5.20
CA PRO A 8 33.83 7.36 -5.06
C PRO A 8 33.72 5.88 -4.66
N LEU A 9 34.32 5.49 -3.52
CA LEU A 9 34.18 4.13 -2.98
C LEU A 9 33.05 4.03 -1.94
N SER A 10 32.02 4.88 -2.04
CA SER A 10 30.96 4.98 -1.03
C SER A 10 29.54 4.89 -1.59
N LEU A 11 29.35 4.48 -2.85
CA LEU A 11 28.01 4.42 -3.47
C LEU A 11 27.57 3.01 -3.91
N ALA A 12 28.17 1.95 -3.37
CA ALA A 12 27.85 0.56 -3.77
C ALA A 12 27.29 -0.31 -2.62
N LEU A 13 26.83 0.29 -1.51
CA LEU A 13 26.36 -0.46 -0.33
C LEU A 13 24.86 -0.29 -0.01
N ILE A 14 24.02 0.08 -1.00
CA ILE A 14 22.56 0.22 -0.79
C ILE A 14 21.75 -0.81 -1.61
N CYS A 15 22.40 -1.59 -2.48
CA CYS A 15 21.69 -2.46 -3.44
C CYS A 15 21.66 -3.96 -3.08
N SER A 16 21.94 -4.34 -1.84
CA SER A 16 22.00 -5.75 -1.41
C SER A 16 21.01 -6.07 -0.29
N LEU A 17 19.75 -5.66 -0.43
CA LEU A 17 18.65 -6.20 0.37
C LEU A 17 17.88 -7.22 -0.48
N PRO A 18 17.90 -8.52 -0.14
CA PRO A 18 17.03 -9.49 -0.78
C PRO A 18 15.59 -9.17 -0.40
N PHE A 19 14.79 -8.68 -1.36
CA PHE A 19 13.35 -8.56 -1.21
C PHE A 19 12.72 -9.95 -1.41
N SER A 20 12.81 -10.80 -0.40
CA SER A 20 12.07 -12.06 -0.36
C SER A 20 10.66 -11.80 0.13
N ALA A 21 9.75 -11.41 -0.78
CA ALA A 21 8.33 -11.27 -0.49
C ALA A 21 7.58 -12.57 -0.79
N SER A 22 7.73 -13.54 0.10
CA SER A 22 6.85 -14.70 0.19
C SER A 22 6.55 -14.99 1.66
N ALA A 23 6.25 -13.93 2.41
CA ALA A 23 5.72 -14.02 3.75
C ALA A 23 4.21 -13.87 3.67
N SER A 24 3.50 -14.71 4.43
CA SER A 24 2.09 -14.49 4.68
C SER A 24 1.88 -13.08 5.27
N ILE A 25 0.86 -12.39 4.79
CA ILE A 25 0.55 -11.02 5.17
C ILE A 25 -0.41 -11.07 6.34
N THR A 26 -0.17 -10.25 7.36
CA THR A 26 -1.11 -10.09 8.48
C THR A 26 -1.74 -8.71 8.43
N SER A 27 -2.87 -8.53 9.12
CA SER A 27 -3.51 -7.23 9.30
C SER A 27 -2.54 -6.23 9.93
N ALA A 28 -1.72 -6.66 10.89
CA ALA A 28 -0.68 -5.83 11.50
C ALA A 28 0.36 -5.35 10.48
N THR A 29 0.80 -6.23 9.57
CA THR A 29 1.73 -5.86 8.49
C THR A 29 1.09 -4.89 7.49
N ILE A 30 -0.19 -5.07 7.16
CA ILE A 30 -0.94 -4.17 6.29
C ILE A 30 -1.07 -2.77 6.93
N ILE A 31 -1.48 -2.71 8.20
CA ILE A 31 -1.60 -1.45 8.96
C ILE A 31 -0.24 -0.76 9.09
N ALA A 32 0.82 -1.50 9.41
CA ALA A 32 2.17 -0.93 9.48
C ALA A 32 2.63 -0.38 8.13
N SER A 33 2.29 -1.06 7.03
CA SER A 33 2.65 -0.63 5.67
C SER A 33 1.84 0.59 5.21
N SER A 34 0.55 0.69 5.58
CA SER A 34 -0.30 1.82 5.24
C SER A 34 0.09 3.10 5.99
N LEU A 35 0.63 2.97 7.20
CA LEU A 35 1.17 4.08 8.00
C LEU A 35 2.56 4.55 7.54
N SER A 36 3.16 3.88 6.55
CA SER A 36 4.49 4.28 6.05
C SER A 36 4.43 5.65 5.36
N PRO A 37 5.47 6.50 5.48
CA PRO A 37 5.51 7.82 4.85
C PRO A 37 5.38 7.77 3.33
N GLN A 38 5.79 6.65 2.72
CA GLN A 38 5.70 6.40 1.27
C GLN A 38 4.26 6.14 0.83
N CYS A 39 3.46 5.42 1.63
CA CYS A 39 2.06 5.10 1.28
C CYS A 39 1.12 6.27 1.58
N LEU A 40 1.33 6.96 2.70
CA LEU A 40 0.48 8.07 3.13
C LEU A 40 0.64 9.33 2.28
N GLU A 41 1.71 9.39 1.46
CA GLU A 41 2.15 10.56 0.68
C GLU A 41 2.06 11.85 1.50
N TYR A 42 2.56 11.78 2.75
CA TYR A 42 2.38 12.86 3.71
C TYR A 42 3.12 14.12 3.25
N LYS A 43 2.36 15.17 2.93
CA LYS A 43 2.90 16.42 2.40
C LYS A 43 2.32 17.63 3.11
N VAL A 44 3.22 18.52 3.53
CA VAL A 44 2.85 19.86 3.95
C VAL A 44 2.50 20.68 2.70
N VAL A 45 1.23 21.06 2.56
CA VAL A 45 0.73 21.82 1.42
C VAL A 45 0.59 23.30 1.69
N GLY A 46 0.73 23.71 2.94
CA GLY A 46 0.69 25.12 3.29
C GLY A 46 0.65 25.33 4.80
N ILE A 47 0.38 26.58 5.16
CA ILE A 47 0.24 27.05 6.53
C ILE A 47 -1.09 27.77 6.66
N CYS A 48 -1.77 27.53 7.77
CA CYS A 48 -3.01 28.20 8.13
C CYS A 48 -2.70 29.14 9.28
N TYR A 49 -3.08 30.41 9.13
CA TYR A 49 -3.06 31.37 10.22
C TYR A 49 -4.44 31.43 10.86
N TRP A 50 -4.48 31.43 12.19
CA TRP A 50 -5.70 31.61 12.97
C TRP A 50 -5.43 32.54 14.15
N LEU A 51 -6.47 33.22 14.64
CA LEU A 51 -6.35 34.12 15.78
C LEU A 51 -6.76 33.38 17.05
N LEU A 52 -5.87 33.36 18.03
CA LEU A 52 -6.19 32.95 19.39
C LEU A 52 -6.34 34.21 20.25
N CYS A 53 -7.57 34.51 20.66
CA CYS A 53 -7.89 35.63 21.54
C CYS A 53 -8.10 35.16 22.98
N THR A 54 -7.50 35.86 23.93
CA THR A 54 -7.77 35.73 25.37
C THR A 54 -8.19 37.09 25.93
N ALA A 55 -8.59 37.15 27.21
CA ALA A 55 -9.00 38.40 27.85
C ALA A 55 -7.91 39.50 27.87
N PHE A 56 -6.64 39.13 27.64
CA PHE A 56 -5.50 40.04 27.63
C PHE A 56 -5.02 40.41 26.21
N GLY A 57 -5.69 39.93 25.17
CA GLY A 57 -5.40 40.25 23.77
C GLY A 57 -5.40 39.05 22.83
N CYS A 58 -5.21 39.33 21.54
CA CYS A 58 -5.19 38.33 20.48
C CYS A 58 -3.78 38.07 19.95
N LYS A 59 -3.46 36.81 19.65
CA LYS A 59 -2.21 36.40 19.01
C LYS A 59 -2.50 35.57 17.76
N VAL A 60 -1.79 35.85 16.67
CA VAL A 60 -1.81 34.99 15.48
C VAL A 60 -1.06 33.70 15.81
N LYS A 61 -1.72 32.58 15.53
CA LYS A 61 -1.18 31.22 15.64
C LYS A 61 -1.07 30.63 14.24
N THR A 62 -0.04 29.84 14.05
CA THR A 62 0.26 29.18 12.78
C THR A 62 0.10 27.68 12.96
N SER A 63 -0.69 27.06 12.10
CA SER A 63 -0.85 25.61 12.02
C SER A 63 -0.40 25.12 10.64
N THR A 64 0.22 23.94 10.57
CA THR A 64 0.60 23.33 9.29
C THR A 64 -0.62 22.68 8.64
N LYS A 65 -0.80 22.95 7.35
CA LYS A 65 -1.82 22.27 6.53
C LYS A 65 -1.17 21.09 5.84
N VAL A 66 -1.69 19.91 6.13
CA VAL A 66 -1.16 18.64 5.63
C VAL A 66 -2.17 17.99 4.70
N ARG A 67 -1.69 17.48 3.57
CA ARG A 67 -2.40 16.49 2.76
C ARG A 67 -1.79 15.12 3.06
N HIS A 68 -2.66 14.15 3.29
CA HIS A 68 -2.29 12.76 3.46
C HIS A 68 -3.35 11.90 2.78
N TYR A 69 -2.93 10.74 2.28
CA TYR A 69 -3.80 9.73 1.71
C TYR A 69 -4.01 8.62 2.75
N VAL A 70 -5.27 8.31 3.06
CA VAL A 70 -5.63 7.21 3.97
C VAL A 70 -6.31 6.13 3.13
N PRO A 71 -5.72 4.93 3.02
CA PRO A 71 -6.39 3.82 2.35
C PRO A 71 -7.57 3.34 3.22
N ASP A 72 -8.76 3.28 2.63
CA ASP A 72 -10.02 2.83 3.26
C ASP A 72 -10.37 1.37 2.94
N ALA A 73 -9.70 0.77 1.96
CA ALA A 73 -9.88 -0.61 1.56
C ALA A 73 -8.56 -1.32 1.25
N VAL A 74 -8.54 -2.62 1.52
CA VAL A 74 -7.45 -3.53 1.14
C VAL A 74 -8.02 -4.53 0.15
N VAL A 75 -7.37 -4.64 -1.02
CA VAL A 75 -7.78 -5.55 -2.08
C VAL A 75 -6.71 -6.62 -2.26
N SER A 76 -7.10 -7.89 -2.14
CA SER A 76 -6.24 -9.04 -2.41
C SER A 76 -6.66 -9.72 -3.71
N ALA A 77 -5.69 -9.97 -4.60
CA ALA A 77 -5.90 -10.71 -5.84
C ALA A 77 -5.06 -12.00 -5.83
N TYR A 78 -5.70 -13.15 -6.00
CA TYR A 78 -5.04 -14.45 -5.94
C TYR A 78 -5.66 -15.46 -6.94
N SER A 79 -4.86 -16.44 -7.34
CA SER A 79 -5.19 -17.37 -8.44
C SER A 79 -5.97 -18.60 -8.00
N ASN A 80 -5.78 -19.08 -6.77
CA ASN A 80 -6.39 -20.31 -6.27
C ASN A 80 -7.24 -20.03 -5.02
N THR A 81 -8.39 -20.68 -4.91
CA THR A 81 -9.20 -20.68 -3.67
C THR A 81 -8.33 -21.09 -2.48
N GLY A 82 -8.39 -20.33 -1.40
CA GLY A 82 -7.59 -20.53 -0.19
C GLY A 82 -6.13 -20.08 -0.29
N ALA A 83 -5.71 -19.50 -1.42
CA ALA A 83 -4.36 -18.99 -1.61
C ALA A 83 -4.25 -17.47 -1.35
N ASN A 84 -5.19 -16.88 -0.61
CA ASN A 84 -5.03 -15.49 -0.17
C ASN A 84 -3.84 -15.43 0.82
N PRO A 85 -2.82 -14.59 0.57
CA PRO A 85 -1.67 -14.46 1.47
C PRO A 85 -2.02 -13.80 2.80
N TRP A 86 -3.17 -13.12 2.90
CA TRP A 86 -3.66 -12.51 4.13
C TRP A 86 -4.17 -13.58 5.10
N VAL A 87 -3.39 -13.87 6.14
CA VAL A 87 -3.59 -15.01 7.06
C VAL A 87 -4.99 -15.04 7.66
N GLU A 88 -5.48 -13.89 8.12
CA GLU A 88 -6.77 -13.78 8.80
C GLU A 88 -7.96 -13.99 7.85
N ILE A 89 -7.77 -13.73 6.56
CA ILE A 89 -8.82 -13.77 5.54
C ILE A 89 -8.77 -15.05 4.70
N SER A 90 -7.61 -15.69 4.62
CA SER A 90 -7.36 -16.90 3.83
C SER A 90 -8.36 -18.04 4.09
N PRO A 91 -8.77 -18.33 5.35
CA PRO A 91 -9.75 -19.37 5.63
C PRO A 91 -11.13 -19.14 4.99
N LEU A 92 -11.50 -17.86 4.74
CA LEU A 92 -12.78 -17.50 4.11
C LEU A 92 -12.84 -17.91 2.63
N GLY A 93 -11.68 -18.10 2.00
CA GLY A 93 -11.56 -18.50 0.60
C GLY A 93 -11.41 -20.00 0.39
N THR A 94 -11.62 -20.84 1.41
CA THR A 94 -11.35 -22.28 1.33
C THR A 94 -12.15 -22.96 0.20
N PRO A 95 -11.56 -23.96 -0.49
CA PRO A 95 -12.24 -24.65 -1.57
C PRO A 95 -13.53 -25.33 -1.09
N THR A 96 -14.61 -25.17 -1.85
CA THR A 96 -15.89 -25.88 -1.64
C THR A 96 -16.16 -26.78 -2.84
N PRO A 97 -17.11 -27.74 -2.77
CA PRO A 97 -17.51 -28.56 -3.92
C PRO A 97 -17.91 -27.78 -5.18
N LEU A 98 -18.24 -26.49 -5.04
CA LEU A 98 -18.65 -25.60 -6.11
C LEU A 98 -17.55 -24.60 -6.51
N SER A 99 -16.40 -24.62 -5.84
CA SER A 99 -15.29 -23.69 -6.03
C SER A 99 -13.95 -24.35 -5.64
N GLN A 100 -13.44 -25.24 -6.48
CA GLN A 100 -12.15 -25.92 -6.26
C GLN A 100 -10.94 -25.19 -6.86
N ALA A 101 -11.13 -24.39 -7.92
CA ALA A 101 -10.05 -23.70 -8.61
C ALA A 101 -10.54 -22.36 -9.17
N GLY A 102 -9.76 -21.30 -9.01
CA GLY A 102 -10.06 -19.97 -9.55
C GLY A 102 -9.46 -19.71 -10.94
N ASN A 103 -8.65 -20.62 -11.46
CA ASN A 103 -7.69 -20.36 -12.55
C ASN A 103 -7.93 -21.15 -13.85
N ASP A 104 -9.08 -21.79 -14.06
CA ASP A 104 -9.39 -22.47 -15.32
C ASP A 104 -9.85 -21.47 -16.41
N ALA A 105 -8.92 -20.68 -16.92
CA ALA A 105 -9.11 -19.84 -18.10
C ALA A 105 -8.19 -20.33 -19.23
N THR A 106 -8.72 -21.17 -20.12
CA THR A 106 -8.13 -21.45 -21.43
C THR A 106 -8.23 -20.20 -22.32
N THR A 107 -7.16 -19.40 -22.40
CA THR A 107 -6.64 -18.70 -23.61
C THR A 107 -5.71 -17.53 -23.22
N ASN A 108 -4.68 -17.35 -24.03
CA ASN A 108 -3.53 -16.45 -23.90
C ASN A 108 -3.91 -14.95 -23.98
N HIS A 109 -4.40 -14.36 -22.88
CA HIS A 109 -4.57 -12.90 -22.78
C HIS A 109 -4.04 -12.34 -21.46
N ILE A 110 -3.14 -11.35 -21.56
CA ILE A 110 -2.52 -10.64 -20.43
C ILE A 110 -3.55 -9.81 -19.68
N VAL A 111 -3.64 -10.03 -18.37
CA VAL A 111 -4.51 -9.31 -17.43
C VAL A 111 -3.81 -8.04 -16.95
N ARG A 112 -4.38 -6.86 -17.24
CA ARG A 112 -4.06 -5.62 -16.53
C ARG A 112 -5.29 -5.20 -15.73
N ILE A 113 -5.10 -4.96 -14.44
CA ILE A 113 -6.13 -4.45 -13.54
C ILE A 113 -6.42 -3.00 -13.93
N SER A 114 -7.54 -2.80 -14.62
CA SER A 114 -8.18 -1.51 -14.89
C SER A 114 -9.54 -1.51 -14.19
N GLU A 115 -9.82 -0.42 -13.49
CA GLU A 115 -11.12 -0.06 -12.91
C GLU A 115 -12.28 -0.47 -13.83
N HIS A 116 -13.29 -1.11 -13.22
CA HIS A 116 -14.61 -1.50 -13.73
C HIS A 116 -14.91 -1.21 -15.22
N ARG A 117 -14.93 -2.28 -16.04
CA ARG A 117 -16.04 -2.72 -16.93
C ARG A 117 -15.48 -3.55 -18.10
N ASP A 118 -15.84 -4.84 -18.08
CA ASP A 118 -15.80 -5.82 -19.19
C ASP A 118 -14.52 -6.65 -19.48
N ARG A 119 -14.51 -7.89 -18.93
CA ARG A 119 -13.83 -9.16 -19.38
C ARG A 119 -12.35 -9.39 -18.95
N PRO A 120 -11.74 -10.59 -19.02
CA PRO A 120 -12.17 -12.02 -18.96
C PRO A 120 -11.29 -12.89 -18.01
N PHE A 121 -10.62 -12.33 -17.00
CA PHE A 121 -9.70 -13.07 -16.11
C PHE A 121 -10.27 -13.11 -14.69
N ARG A 122 -10.58 -14.30 -14.19
CA ARG A 122 -11.27 -14.46 -12.91
C ARG A 122 -10.27 -14.68 -11.77
N LEU A 123 -9.39 -13.71 -11.54
CA LEU A 123 -8.69 -13.61 -10.26
C LEU A 123 -9.75 -13.48 -9.17
N ILE A 124 -9.57 -14.19 -8.06
CA ILE A 124 -10.43 -13.98 -6.89
C ILE A 124 -9.95 -12.66 -6.29
N VAL A 125 -10.79 -11.64 -6.42
CA VAL A 125 -10.57 -10.32 -5.84
C VAL A 125 -11.42 -10.22 -4.59
N THR A 126 -10.78 -10.20 -3.42
CA THR A 126 -11.45 -9.93 -2.15
C THR A 126 -11.09 -8.52 -1.71
N ALA A 127 -12.10 -7.66 -1.60
CA ALA A 127 -11.97 -6.33 -1.01
C ALA A 127 -12.51 -6.37 0.43
N HIS A 128 -11.71 -5.90 1.37
CA HIS A 128 -12.12 -5.74 2.76
C HIS A 128 -11.98 -4.28 3.15
N PHE A 129 -13.04 -3.74 3.74
CA PHE A 129 -13.02 -2.42 4.35
C PHE A 129 -12.24 -2.50 5.65
N ALA A 130 -11.14 -1.76 5.73
CA ALA A 130 -10.48 -1.53 7.00
C ALA A 130 -11.22 -0.35 7.65
N ASN A 131 -12.20 -0.64 8.50
CA ASN A 131 -12.77 0.41 9.33
C ASN A 131 -11.67 0.89 10.27
N ALA A 132 -11.21 2.13 10.08
CA ALA A 132 -10.27 2.80 10.97
C ALA A 132 -10.90 3.07 12.35
#